data_AF-W2D2A7-F1
#
_entry.id   AF-W2D2A7-F1
#
_cell.length_a   1.000
_cell.length_b   1.000
_cell.length_c   1.000
_cell.angle_alpha   90.00
_cell.angle_beta   90.00
_cell.angle_gamma   90.00
#
_symmetry.space_group_name_H-M   'P 1'
#
loop_
_entity.id
_entity.type
_entity.pdbx_description
1 polymer ?
#
loop_
_entity_poly.entity_id
_entity_poly.type
_entity_poly.pdbx_seq_one_letter_code
_entity_poly.pdbx_strand_id
1 'polypeptide(L)'
;MNPTFGRGHFPTEEMDPTFGRGHFPTEEMGPTLGRGHFPTEEMGPTLGRGHFPTKEMGPTLGRGHFPTKEMGPTFGRGHFPTEEMGPTFGRGHFPTKEMGPTFGRGHFPTEEMIIPEIPYKNHSE
;
A
#
# COMPACT_ATOMS: atom_id res chain seq x y z
N MET A 1 13.14 19.81 1.40
CA MET A 1 13.52 20.30 0.06
C MET A 1 12.24 20.84 -0.58
N ASN A 2 12.02 20.76 -1.91
CA ASN A 2 10.80 21.23 -2.58
C ASN A 2 9.96 20.05 -3.09
N PRO A 3 8.62 20.16 -3.09
CA PRO A 3 7.75 19.11 -3.64
C PRO A 3 8.00 18.91 -5.14
N THR A 4 7.93 17.65 -5.60
CA THR A 4 8.10 17.30 -7.01
C THR A 4 6.76 17.36 -7.73
N PHE A 5 6.67 18.15 -8.80
CA PHE A 5 5.48 18.26 -9.63
C PHE A 5 5.75 17.80 -11.07
N GLY A 6 4.79 17.11 -11.67
CA GLY A 6 4.73 16.93 -13.12
C GLY A 6 4.89 15.50 -13.62
N ARG A 7 5.42 15.36 -14.85
CA ARG A 7 5.54 14.08 -15.54
C ARG A 7 6.95 13.84 -16.01
N GLY A 8 7.55 12.70 -15.64
CA GLY A 8 8.93 12.42 -16.02
C GLY A 8 9.52 11.20 -15.32
N HIS A 9 10.85 11.13 -15.40
CA HIS A 9 11.70 10.17 -14.72
C HIS A 9 12.59 10.94 -13.75
N PHE A 10 12.53 10.60 -12.47
CA PHE A 10 13.23 11.34 -11.42
C PHE A 10 14.00 10.32 -10.57
N PRO A 11 15.29 10.07 -10.85
CA PRO A 11 16.14 9.31 -9.97
C PRO A 11 16.74 10.23 -8.89
N THR A 12 16.48 9.95 -7.63
CA THR A 12 17.01 10.67 -6.46
C THR A 12 17.23 9.70 -5.29
N GLU A 13 17.94 10.10 -4.24
CA GLU A 13 18.04 9.29 -3.01
C GLU A 13 16.77 9.46 -2.15
N GLU A 14 16.34 10.71 -1.94
CA GLU A 14 15.13 11.06 -1.21
C GLU A 14 14.18 11.89 -2.07
N MET A 15 12.87 11.64 -1.95
CA MET A 15 11.84 12.49 -2.52
C MET A 15 10.89 13.05 -1.48
N ASP A 16 10.75 14.37 -1.53
CA ASP A 16 9.68 15.12 -0.88
C ASP A 16 8.29 14.80 -1.47
N PRO A 17 7.21 15.37 -0.92
CA PRO A 17 5.86 15.15 -1.42
C PRO A 17 5.77 15.28 -2.94
N THR A 18 5.25 14.24 -3.60
CA THR A 18 5.26 14.14 -5.06
C THR A 18 3.85 14.15 -5.62
N PHE A 19 3.62 15.05 -6.57
CA PHE A 19 2.32 15.28 -7.21
C PHE A 19 2.48 15.13 -8.73
N GLY A 20 2.11 13.98 -9.28
CA GLY A 20 2.39 13.80 -10.70
C GLY A 20 2.19 12.42 -11.29
N ARG A 21 2.75 12.25 -12.49
CA ARG A 21 2.73 10.98 -13.21
C ARG A 21 4.09 10.61 -13.75
N GLY A 22 4.69 9.50 -13.34
CA GLY A 22 6.06 9.24 -13.77
C GLY A 22 6.67 7.93 -13.30
N HIS A 23 7.99 7.87 -13.43
CA HIS A 23 8.85 6.84 -12.86
C HIS A 23 9.77 7.50 -11.84
N PHE A 24 9.70 7.06 -10.59
CA PHE A 24 10.38 7.71 -9.45
C PHE A 24 11.18 6.67 -8.67
N PRO A 25 12.35 6.23 -9.19
CA PRO A 25 13.26 5.42 -8.41
C PRO A 25 13.94 6.27 -7.33
N THR A 26 13.76 5.89 -6.06
CA THR A 26 14.35 6.59 -4.90
C THR A 26 14.52 5.64 -3.73
N GLU A 27 15.39 5.93 -2.76
CA GLU A 27 15.51 5.10 -1.55
C GLU A 27 14.32 5.38 -0.62
N GLU A 28 14.11 6.65 -0.28
CA GLU A 28 13.00 7.11 0.54
C GLU A 28 12.07 8.03 -0.25
N MET A 29 10.76 7.79 -0.12
CA MET A 29 9.75 8.61 -0.75
C MET A 29 8.71 9.09 0.24
N GLY A 30 8.53 10.41 0.31
CA GLY A 30 7.47 11.05 1.04
C GLY A 30 6.07 10.83 0.46
N PRO A 31 5.07 11.55 0.99
CA PRO A 31 3.69 11.44 0.57
C PRO A 31 3.51 11.61 -0.94
N THR A 32 2.82 10.67 -1.59
CA THR A 32 2.67 10.67 -3.04
C THR A 32 1.21 10.77 -3.45
N LEU A 33 0.90 11.74 -4.31
CA LEU A 33 -0.40 11.91 -4.94
C LEU A 33 -0.26 11.84 -6.46
N GLY A 34 -0.55 10.68 -7.06
CA GLY A 34 -0.17 10.52 -8.46
C GLY A 34 -0.45 9.19 -9.13
N ARG A 35 0.15 9.03 -10.30
CA ARG A 35 0.13 7.77 -11.05
C ARG A 35 1.47 7.38 -11.60
N GLY A 36 1.95 6.16 -11.41
CA GLY A 36 3.31 5.89 -11.88
C GLY A 36 3.88 4.54 -11.49
N HIS A 37 5.19 4.46 -11.65
CA HIS A 37 6.01 3.38 -11.16
C HIS A 37 6.98 3.97 -10.12
N PHE A 38 6.93 3.46 -8.90
CA PHE A 38 7.65 4.00 -7.74
C PHE A 38 8.45 2.86 -7.09
N PRO A 39 9.59 2.47 -7.69
CA PRO A 39 10.49 1.53 -7.03
C PRO A 39 11.24 2.26 -5.91
N THR A 40 10.96 1.90 -4.65
CA THR A 40 11.60 2.52 -3.50
C THR A 40 11.97 1.52 -2.41
N GLU A 41 12.78 1.91 -1.42
CA GLU A 41 12.95 1.08 -0.22
C GLU A 41 11.81 1.37 0.76
N GLU A 42 11.64 2.65 1.09
CA GLU A 42 10.60 3.14 1.98
C GLU A 42 9.68 4.10 1.24
N MET A 43 8.38 3.96 1.48
CA MET A 43 7.37 4.80 0.86
C MET A 43 6.35 5.27 1.90
N GLY A 44 6.17 6.58 1.96
CA GLY A 44 5.15 7.22 2.78
C GLY A 44 3.73 7.04 2.24
N PRO A 45 2.77 7.76 2.82
CA PRO A 45 1.37 7.67 2.44
C PRO A 45 1.15 7.91 0.95
N THR A 46 0.40 7.03 0.30
CA THR A 46 0.20 7.07 -1.15
C THR A 46 -1.27 7.19 -1.50
N LEU A 47 -1.61 8.20 -2.29
CA LEU A 47 -2.93 8.40 -2.89
C LEU A 47 -2.84 8.37 -4.40
N GLY A 48 -3.22 7.26 -5.05
CA GLY A 48 -2.90 7.17 -6.47
C GLY A 48 -3.20 5.88 -7.20
N ARG A 49 -2.59 5.76 -8.39
CA ARG A 49 -2.62 4.51 -9.15
C ARG A 49 -1.29 4.15 -9.78
N GLY A 50 -0.82 2.93 -9.60
CA GLY A 50 0.51 2.61 -10.10
C GLY A 50 1.02 1.23 -9.77
N HIS A 51 2.32 1.07 -9.97
CA HIS A 51 3.10 -0.07 -9.52
C HIS A 51 4.11 0.43 -8.50
N PHE A 52 4.08 -0.14 -7.30
CA PHE A 52 4.85 0.32 -6.14
C PHE A 52 5.64 -0.85 -5.57
N PRO A 53 6.74 -1.26 -6.22
CA PRO A 53 7.66 -2.21 -5.62
C PRO A 53 8.45 -1.53 -4.51
N THR A 54 8.19 -1.91 -3.25
CA THR A 54 8.87 -1.33 -2.09
C THR A 54 9.28 -2.40 -1.06
N LYS A 55 10.13 -2.06 -0.08
CA LYS A 55 10.31 -2.93 1.09
C LYS A 55 9.21 -2.62 2.10
N GLU A 56 9.08 -1.34 2.44
CA GLU A 56 8.10 -0.82 3.39
C GLU A 56 7.18 0.18 2.70
N MET A 57 5.89 0.07 3.00
CA MET A 57 4.88 0.95 2.42
C MET A 57 3.92 1.43 3.49
N GLY A 58 3.78 2.75 3.58
CA GLY A 58 2.81 3.40 4.44
C GLY A 58 1.36 3.24 3.96
N PRO A 59 0.44 3.96 4.61
CA PRO A 59 -0.98 3.90 4.28
C PRO A 59 -1.25 4.20 2.81
N THR A 60 -2.05 3.36 2.17
CA THR A 60 -2.31 3.45 0.73
C THR A 60 -3.78 3.63 0.43
N LEU A 61 -4.14 4.65 -0.34
CA LEU A 61 -5.46 4.88 -0.88
C LEU A 61 -5.40 4.90 -2.41
N GLY A 62 -5.80 3.82 -3.07
CA GLY A 62 -5.54 3.78 -4.51
C GLY A 62 -5.88 2.52 -5.28
N ARG A 63 -5.32 2.45 -6.48
CA ARG A 63 -5.38 1.23 -7.30
C ARG A 63 -4.06 0.86 -7.92
N GLY A 64 -3.63 -0.38 -7.80
CA GLY A 64 -2.31 -0.73 -8.31
C GLY A 64 -1.85 -2.14 -8.06
N HIS A 65 -0.56 -2.33 -8.30
CA HIS A 65 0.18 -3.51 -7.91
C HIS A 65 1.24 -3.08 -6.89
N PHE A 66 1.23 -3.72 -5.73
CA PHE A 66 2.01 -3.33 -4.56
C PHE A 66 2.80 -4.55 -4.07
N PRO A 67 3.86 -4.96 -4.77
CA PRO A 67 4.79 -5.94 -4.22
C PRO A 67 5.62 -5.29 -3.13
N THR A 68 5.37 -5.67 -1.87
CA THR A 68 6.09 -5.14 -0.71
C THR A 68 6.47 -6.24 0.27
N LYS A 69 7.33 -5.97 1.25
CA LYS A 69 7.50 -6.89 2.39
C LYS A 69 6.48 -6.56 3.45
N GLU A 70 6.45 -5.29 3.84
CA GLU A 70 5.55 -4.75 4.84
C GLU A 70 4.64 -3.71 4.22
N MET A 71 3.35 -3.83 4.49
CA MET A 71 2.35 -2.91 3.97
C MET A 71 1.46 -2.41 5.09
N GLY A 72 1.35 -1.09 5.20
CA GLY A 72 0.42 -0.43 6.09
C GLY A 72 -1.04 -0.56 5.66
N PRO A 73 -1.95 0.15 6.36
CA PRO A 73 -3.37 0.12 6.06
C PRO A 73 -3.68 0.48 4.61
N THR A 74 -4.55 -0.31 3.98
CA THR A 74 -4.81 -0.18 2.54
C THR A 74 -6.29 0.01 2.25
N PHE A 75 -6.63 1.05 1.50
CA PHE A 75 -7.97 1.35 1.01
C PHE A 75 -7.99 1.39 -0.52
N GLY A 76 -8.63 0.42 -1.18
CA GLY A 76 -8.79 0.50 -2.63
C GLY A 76 -8.83 -0.81 -3.38
N ARG A 77 -8.16 -0.88 -4.56
CA ARG A 77 -8.18 -2.08 -5.40
C ARG A 77 -6.85 -2.45 -6.02
N GLY A 78 -6.44 -3.70 -5.94
CA GLY A 78 -5.14 -4.05 -6.51
C GLY A 78 -4.73 -5.49 -6.34
N HIS A 79 -3.46 -5.73 -6.64
CA HIS A 79 -2.75 -6.95 -6.31
C HIS A 79 -1.65 -6.61 -5.32
N PHE A 80 -1.64 -7.30 -4.18
CA PHE A 80 -0.82 -6.98 -3.01
C PHE A 80 -0.06 -8.25 -2.59
N PRO A 81 0.98 -8.65 -3.35
CA PRO A 81 1.89 -9.67 -2.87
C PRO A 81 2.79 -9.09 -1.78
N THR A 82 2.53 -9.48 -0.52
CA THR A 82 3.28 -8.97 0.64
C THR A 82 3.61 -10.06 1.64
N GLU A 83 4.57 -9.84 2.55
CA GLU A 83 4.80 -10.77 3.65
C GLU A 83 3.86 -10.44 4.80
N GLU A 84 3.86 -9.19 5.24
CA GLU A 84 2.95 -8.65 6.25
C GLU A 84 2.05 -7.58 5.62
N MET A 85 0.77 -7.62 5.96
CA MET A 85 -0.21 -6.66 5.51
C MET A 85 -1.09 -6.17 6.65
N GLY A 86 -1.15 -4.86 6.81
CA GLY A 86 -2.07 -4.20 7.73
C GLY A 86 -3.54 -4.30 7.31
N PRO A 87 -4.43 -3.62 8.07
CA PRO A 87 -5.87 -3.63 7.80
C PRO A 87 -6.20 -3.20 6.38
N THR A 88 -7.10 -3.94 5.73
CA THR A 88 -7.44 -3.70 4.33
C THR A 88 -8.93 -3.47 4.15
N PHE A 89 -9.29 -2.41 3.42
CA PHE A 89 -10.64 -2.15 2.97
C PHE A 89 -10.67 -2.03 1.44
N GLY A 90 -11.24 -3.00 0.73
CA GLY A 90 -11.10 -2.96 -0.72
C GLY A 90 -11.47 -4.18 -1.52
N ARG A 91 -10.91 -4.24 -2.74
CA ARG A 91 -11.00 -5.45 -3.57
C ARG A 91 -9.68 -5.80 -4.22
N GLY A 92 -9.27 -7.06 -4.17
CA GLY A 92 -7.98 -7.41 -4.74
C GLY A 92 -7.59 -8.87 -4.66
N HIS A 93 -6.35 -9.11 -5.03
CA HIS A 93 -5.67 -10.37 -4.79
C HIS A 93 -4.55 -10.11 -3.78
N PHE A 94 -4.51 -10.91 -2.72
CA PHE A 94 -3.65 -10.70 -1.55
C PHE A 94 -2.92 -12.01 -1.23
N PRO A 95 -1.91 -12.39 -2.02
CA PRO A 95 -1.01 -13.46 -1.61
C PRO A 95 -0.11 -12.92 -0.49
N THR A 96 -0.45 -13.22 0.76
CA THR A 96 0.28 -12.75 1.94
C THR A 96 0.51 -13.87 2.95
N LYS A 97 1.58 -13.74 3.76
CA LYS A 97 1.85 -14.69 4.86
C LYS A 97 1.00 -14.33 6.08
N GLU A 98 1.07 -13.06 6.46
CA GLU A 98 0.33 -12.48 7.58
C GLU A 98 -0.57 -11.35 7.09
N MET A 99 -1.81 -11.33 7.59
CA MET A 99 -2.83 -10.38 7.15
C MET A 99 -3.65 -9.88 8.33
N GLY A 100 -3.73 -8.56 8.47
CA GLY A 100 -4.65 -7.90 9.37
C GLY A 100 -6.11 -7.96 8.90
N PRO A 101 -7.04 -7.37 9.69
CA PRO A 101 -8.47 -7.38 9.39
C PRO A 101 -8.79 -6.88 7.98
N THR A 102 -9.58 -7.67 7.24
CA THR A 102 -9.94 -7.34 5.86
C THR A 102 -11.44 -7.20 5.67
N PHE A 103 -11.85 -6.05 5.14
CA PHE A 103 -13.22 -5.71 4.81
C PHE A 103 -13.35 -5.48 3.30
N GLY A 104 -13.91 -6.44 2.58
CA GLY A 104 -13.94 -6.33 1.13
C GLY A 104 -14.18 -7.62 0.38
N ARG A 105 -13.80 -7.63 -0.90
CA ARG A 105 -13.84 -8.83 -1.74
C ARG A 105 -12.46 -9.10 -2.31
N GLY A 106 -11.91 -10.27 -2.05
CA GLY A 106 -10.63 -10.62 -2.62
C GLY A 106 -10.39 -12.11 -2.67
N HIS A 107 -9.30 -12.47 -3.33
CA HIS A 107 -8.72 -13.79 -3.27
C HIS A 107 -7.49 -13.73 -2.35
N PHE A 108 -7.47 -14.58 -1.34
CA PHE A 108 -6.50 -14.57 -0.24
C PHE A 108 -5.84 -15.96 -0.14
N PRO A 109 -4.91 -16.31 -1.04
CA PRO A 109 -4.06 -17.45 -0.81
C PRO A 109 -3.11 -17.06 0.34
N THR A 110 -3.49 -17.41 1.56
CA THR A 110 -2.80 -17.06 2.81
C THR A 110 -2.51 -18.34 3.58
N GLU A 111 -1.37 -18.40 4.26
CA GLU A 111 -1.05 -19.52 5.16
C GLU A 111 -1.69 -19.31 6.54
N GLU A 112 -1.80 -18.06 7.03
CA GLU A 112 -2.45 -17.74 8.31
C GLU A 112 -3.27 -16.42 8.21
N MET A 113 -4.58 -16.49 8.52
CA MET A 113 -5.44 -15.30 8.63
C MET A 113 -5.78 -15.03 10.10
N ILE A 114 -5.49 -13.82 10.58
CA ILE A 114 -5.99 -13.35 11.88
C ILE A 114 -7.39 -12.77 11.65
N ILE A 115 -8.42 -13.60 11.84
CA ILE A 115 -9.80 -13.13 11.86
C ILE A 115 -10.03 -12.43 13.21
N PRO A 116 -10.46 -11.15 13.24
CA PRO A 116 -10.84 -10.54 14.50
C PRO A 116 -12.04 -11.28 15.08
N GLU A 117 -11.85 -11.97 16.22
CA GLU A 117 -12.96 -12.43 17.03
C GLU A 117 -13.74 -11.20 17.51
N ILE A 118 -14.97 -11.05 17.04
CA ILE A 118 -15.90 -10.10 17.65
C ILE A 118 -16.45 -10.82 18.89
N PRO A 119 -16.09 -10.44 20.13
CA PRO A 119 -16.74 -11.02 21.30
C PRO A 119 -18.23 -10.63 21.23
N TYR A 120 -19.11 -11.63 21.10
CA TYR A 120 -20.54 -11.45 21.28
C TYR A 120 -20.78 -10.96 22.73
N LYS A 121 -20.93 -9.65 22.92
CA LYS A 121 -21.49 -9.11 24.17
C LYS A 121 -23.00 -9.31 24.11
N ASN A 122 -23.49 -10.34 24.83
CA ASN A 122 -24.90 -10.42 25.18
C ASN A 122 -25.25 -9.22 26.07
N HIS A 123 -25.84 -8.18 25.49
CA HIS A 123 -26.53 -7.17 26.28
C HIS A 123 -27.95 -7.67 26.54
N SER A 124 -28.10 -8.39 27.65
CA SER A 124 -29.38 -8.57 28.33
C SER A 124 -29.22 -8.05 29.76
N GLU A 125 -29.56 -6.78 29.94
CA GLU A 125 -30.21 -6.15 31.10
C GLU A 125 -30.51 -4.69 30.78
#